data_AF-A0AAU3C908-F1
#
_entry.id   AF-A0AAU3C908-F1
#
_cell.length_a   1.000
_cell.length_b   1.000
_cell.length_c   1.000
_cell.angle_alpha   90.00
_cell.angle_beta   90.00
_cell.angle_gamma   90.00
#
_symmetry.space_group_name_H-M   'P 1'
#
loop_
_entity.id
_entity.type
_entity.pdbx_description
1 polymer ?
#
loop_
_entity_poly.entity_id
_entity_poly.type
_entity_poly.pdbx_seq_one_letter_code
_entity_poly.pdbx_strand_id
1 'polypeptide(L)' 'MNTARAALDDSTSITVEDASGDDLLVFGESNWKVCSQTPAAGTKLNRQPVALTAVRFEEGCS' A
#
# COMPACT_ATOMS: atom_id res chain seq x y z
N MET A 1 -15.92 -4.85 4.91
CA MET A 1 -14.59 -5.27 4.40
C MET A 1 -13.68 -4.07 4.57
N ASN A 2 -12.79 -4.06 5.56
CA ASN A 2 -11.87 -2.93 5.80
C ASN A 2 -10.66 -3.09 4.87
N THR A 3 -10.74 -2.53 3.67
CA THR A 3 -9.60 -2.42 2.76
C THR A 3 -8.99 -1.03 2.86
N ALA A 4 -7.70 -0.88 2.55
CA ALA A 4 -7.04 0.42 2.56
C ALA A 4 -7.76 1.44 1.67
N ARG A 5 -8.29 0.98 0.52
CA ARG A 5 -9.08 1.82 -0.40
C ARG A 5 -10.41 2.30 0.18
N ALA A 6 -11.08 1.49 1.01
CA ALA A 6 -12.34 1.88 1.65
C ALA A 6 -12.16 2.85 2.83
N ALA A 7 -10.93 2.99 3.33
CA ALA A 7 -10.62 3.87 4.46
C ALA A 7 -10.23 5.30 4.05
N LEU A 8 -10.01 5.55 2.76
CA LEU A 8 -9.61 6.86 2.23
C LEU A 8 -10.75 7.52 1.46
N ASP A 9 -10.75 8.85 1.41
CA ASP A 9 -11.65 9.60 0.52
C ASP A 9 -11.47 9.11 -0.93
N ASP A 10 -12.58 8.99 -1.69
CA ASP A 10 -12.59 8.51 -3.08
C ASP A 10 -11.63 9.28 -4.01
N SER A 11 -11.30 10.52 -3.65
CA SER A 11 -10.34 11.37 -4.38
C SER A 11 -8.87 11.04 -4.11
N THR A 12 -8.59 10.13 -3.18
CA THR A 12 -7.23 9.77 -2.77
C THR A 12 -6.67 8.68 -3.68
N SER A 13 -5.69 9.05 -4.51
CA SER A 13 -4.97 8.07 -5.31
C SER A 13 -4.10 7.18 -4.40
N ILE A 14 -4.29 5.87 -4.49
CA ILE A 14 -3.44 4.86 -3.82
C ILE A 14 -2.60 4.16 -4.88
N THR A 15 -1.28 4.24 -4.72
CA THR A 15 -0.29 3.47 -5.47
C THR A 15 0.25 2.36 -4.59
N VAL A 16 0.34 1.15 -5.12
CA VAL A 16 0.95 0.01 -4.41
C VAL A 16 2.12 -0.49 -5.24
N GLU A 17 3.30 -0.51 -4.62
CA GLU A 17 4.56 -0.91 -5.23
C GLU A 17 5.10 -2.16 -4.53
N ASP A 18 5.79 -3.01 -5.28
CA ASP A 18 6.47 -4.16 -4.72
C ASP A 18 7.77 -3.73 -4.04
N ALA A 19 7.90 -4.06 -2.76
CA ALA A 19 9.09 -3.77 -1.97
C ALA A 19 10.15 -4.88 -2.04
N SER A 20 9.87 -6.01 -2.69
CA SER A 20 10.80 -7.14 -2.81
C SER A 20 11.99 -6.83 -3.74
N GLY A 21 11.85 -5.83 -4.62
CA GLY A 21 12.82 -5.48 -5.65
C GLY A 21 12.69 -6.28 -6.94
N ASP A 22 11.70 -7.18 -7.03
CA ASP A 22 11.41 -7.99 -8.22
C ASP A 22 10.52 -7.23 -9.25
N ASP A 23 10.18 -5.96 -8.98
CA ASP A 23 9.28 -5.11 -9.79
C ASP A 23 7.96 -5.81 -10.15
N LEU A 24 7.44 -6.62 -9.22
CA LEU A 24 6.24 -7.38 -9.46
C LEU A 24 5.04 -6.46 -9.47
N LEU A 25 4.24 -6.57 -10.54
CA LEU A 25 2.94 -5.93 -10.57
C LEU A 25 2.03 -6.59 -9.53
N VAL A 26 1.58 -5.81 -8.55
CA VAL A 26 0.63 -6.23 -7.52
C VAL A 26 -0.75 -6.42 -8.15
N PHE A 27 -0.94 -7.54 -8.85
CA PHE A 27 -2.20 -7.93 -9.48
C PHE A 27 -3.14 -8.54 -8.45
N GLY A 28 -3.93 -7.66 -7.81
CA GLY A 28 -4.86 -8.04 -6.76
C GLY A 28 -4.22 -8.01 -5.38
N GLU A 29 -4.94 -7.44 -4.41
CA GLU A 29 -4.44 -7.16 -3.06
C GLU A 29 -4.45 -8.41 -2.15
N SER A 30 -4.61 -9.60 -2.70
CA SER A 30 -4.59 -10.86 -1.97
C SER A 30 -3.18 -11.45 -1.93
N ASN A 31 -2.77 -12.00 -0.77
CA ASN A 31 -1.45 -12.60 -0.54
C ASN A 31 -0.27 -11.61 -0.38
N TRP A 32 -0.57 -10.32 -0.23
CA TRP A 32 0.40 -9.25 -0.01
C TRP A 32 0.27 -8.68 1.40
N LYS A 33 1.39 -8.25 1.98
CA LYS A 33 1.45 -7.46 3.22
C LYS A 33 2.11 -6.12 2.96
N VAL A 34 1.58 -5.06 3.56
CA VAL A 34 2.17 -3.72 3.50
C VAL A 34 3.40 -3.66 4.40
N CYS A 35 4.53 -3.22 3.85
CA CYS A 35 5.77 -3.01 4.59
C CYS A 35 5.95 -1.57 5.02
N SER A 36 5.66 -0.62 4.14
CA SER A 36 5.74 0.80 4.45
C SER A 36 4.62 1.59 3.76
N GLN A 37 4.33 2.77 4.32
CA GLN A 37 3.38 3.70 3.75
C GLN A 37 3.90 5.13 3.81
N THR A 38 3.61 5.89 2.76
CA THR A 38 3.86 7.32 2.69
C THR A 38 2.57 8.01 2.26
N PRO A 39 2.03 8.96 3.04
CA PRO A 39 2.51 9.44 4.34
C PRO A 39 2.44 8.38 5.45
N ALA A 40 3.23 8.56 6.51
CA ALA A 40 3.28 7.64 7.64
C ALA A 40 1.91 7.45 8.32
N ALA A 41 1.69 6.29 8.95
CA ALA A 41 0.43 5.96 9.60
C ALA A 41 0.04 7.01 10.64
N GLY A 42 -1.25 7.37 10.67
CA GLY A 42 -1.77 8.44 11.53
C GLY A 42 -1.54 9.86 11.02
N THR A 43 -0.81 10.05 9.91
CA THR A 43 -0.71 11.37 9.26
C THR A 43 -2.06 11.76 8.68
N LYS A 44 -2.53 12.97 9.01
CA LYS A 44 -3.75 13.51 8.42
C LYS A 44 -3.57 13.67 6.90
N LEU A 45 -4.45 13.03 6.14
CA LEU A 45 -4.49 13.18 4.70
C LEU A 45 -5.28 14.45 4.34
N ASN A 46 -4.70 15.28 3.46
CA ASN A 46 -5.26 16.52 2.95
C ASN A 46 -5.22 16.50 1.41
N ARG A 47 -5.98 15.58 0.79
CA ARG A 47 -6.03 15.41 -0.68
C ARG A 47 -4.64 15.22 -1.31
N GLN A 48 -3.84 14.33 -0.73
CA GLN A 48 -2.56 13.91 -1.31
C GLN A 48 -2.60 12.42 -1.66
N PRO A 49 -1.77 11.96 -2.61
CA PRO A 49 -1.63 10.54 -2.89
C PRO A 49 -1.04 9.78 -1.71
N VAL A 50 -1.38 8.50 -1.62
CA VAL A 50 -0.80 7.54 -0.67
C VAL A 50 -0.05 6.49 -1.46
N ALA A 51 1.22 6.30 -1.13
CA ALA A 51 2.05 5.22 -1.64
C ALA A 51 2.20 4.14 -0.57
N LEU A 52 1.95 2.90 -0.95
CA LEU A 52 2.14 1.72 -0.12
C LEU A 52 3.20 0.86 -0.79
N THR A 53 4.14 0.35 -0.01
CA THR A 53 4.99 -0.75 -0.47
C THR A 53 4.49 -2.04 0.15
N ALA A 54 4.50 -3.10 -0.64
CA ALA A 54 4.05 -4.41 -0.18
C ALA A 54 5.00 -5.51 -0.67
N VAL A 55 5.06 -6.59 0.08
CA VAL A 55 5.76 -7.83 -0.31
C VAL A 55 4.79 -9.00 -0.18
N ARG A 56 5.09 -10.14 -0.81
CA ARG A 56 4.26 -11.34 -0.60
C ARG A 56 4.37 -11.77 0.85
N PHE A 57 3.34 -12.45 1.37
CA PHE A 57 3.35 -12.90 2.77
C PHE A 57 4.58 -13.73 3.15
N GLU A 58 5.09 -14.51 2.19
CA GLU A 58 6.26 -15.37 2.32
C GLU A 58 7.59 -14.59 2.40
N GLU A 59 7.61 -13.33 1.99
CA GLU A 59 8.82 -12.50 1.90
C GLU A 59 8.98 -11.62 3.14
N GLY A 60 10.22 -11.31 3.53
CA GLY A 60 10.47 -10.38 4.63
C GLY A 60 10.30 -8.92 4.19
N CYS A 61 9.65 -8.09 5.00
CA CYS A 61 9.86 -6.65 4.90
C CYS A 61 11.28 -6.38 5.39
N SER A 62 12.20 -6.08 4.47
CA SER A 62 13.62 -5.85 4.74
C SER A 62 13.88 -4.47 5.31
#